data_AF-A0A965VBK3-F1
#
_entry.id   AF-A0A965VBK3-F1
#
_cell.length_a   1.000
_cell.length_b   1.000
_cell.length_c   1.000
_cell.angle_alpha   90.00
_cell.angle_beta   90.00
_cell.angle_gamma   90.00
#
_symmetry.space_group_name_H-M   'P 1'
#
loop_
_entity.id
_entity.type
_entity.pdbx_description
1 polymer ?
#
loop_
_entity_poly.entity_id
_entity_poly.type
_entity_poly.pdbx_seq_one_letter_code
_entity_poly.pdbx_strand_id
1 'polypeptide(L)'
;NLCGMWYWANGHNWNDQDTAKLDACEKFLVDEFAQHIKAFDSYPSTKLAEGAYSLAMGWNGDLRQAYVRIADAGGNPDEWVWVLGAPATELWMDNYCIAAGAPNPDAAHAWINWELVPEISIKDLQYHGYNTGMKNMSSLVAELAPDLERGEMIFFSDEQVATFQTQEIAPSLDRMVDIYNKVKAKAGA
;
A
#
# COMPACT_ATOMS: atom_id res chain seq x y z
N ASN A 1 -5.20 5.15 -2.86
CA ASN A 1 -4.82 6.05 -3.95
C ASN A 1 -5.70 5.82 -5.18
N LEU A 2 -6.73 6.63 -5.42
CA LEU A 2 -7.71 6.40 -6.52
C LEU A 2 -7.35 7.14 -7.82
N CYS A 3 -6.89 8.38 -7.71
CA CYS A 3 -6.48 9.15 -8.88
C CYS A 3 -5.26 8.54 -9.57
N GLY A 4 -4.28 8.01 -8.82
CA GLY A 4 -3.10 7.37 -9.38
C GLY A 4 -3.42 6.29 -10.40
N MET A 5 -4.35 5.39 -10.06
CA MET A 5 -4.83 4.34 -10.97
C MET A 5 -5.30 4.90 -12.31
N TRP A 6 -6.12 5.95 -12.30
CA TRP A 6 -6.60 6.56 -13.54
C TRP A 6 -5.46 7.23 -14.31
N TYR A 7 -4.61 7.99 -13.63
CA TYR A 7 -3.47 8.67 -14.26
C TYR A 7 -2.54 7.67 -14.95
N TRP A 8 -2.12 6.62 -14.26
CA TRP A 8 -1.21 5.63 -14.80
C TRP A 8 -1.84 4.80 -15.91
N ALA A 9 -3.10 4.40 -15.77
CA ALA A 9 -3.82 3.69 -16.83
C ALA A 9 -3.94 4.51 -18.13
N ASN A 10 -3.89 5.84 -18.04
CA ASN A 10 -3.94 6.76 -19.18
C ASN A 10 -2.54 7.30 -19.59
N GLY A 11 -1.45 6.75 -19.04
CA GLY A 11 -0.09 7.17 -19.37
C GLY A 11 0.23 8.59 -18.92
N HIS A 12 -0.40 9.04 -17.83
CA HIS A 12 -0.20 10.37 -17.25
C HIS A 12 0.62 10.31 -15.97
N ASN A 13 1.35 11.39 -15.68
CA ASN A 13 2.05 11.58 -14.42
C ASN A 13 1.07 12.12 -13.38
N TRP A 14 0.80 11.36 -12.33
CA TRP A 14 -0.09 11.75 -11.25
C TRP A 14 0.35 12.97 -10.43
N ASN A 15 1.59 13.42 -10.57
CA ASN A 15 2.11 14.63 -9.91
C ASN A 15 1.86 15.88 -10.77
N ASP A 16 1.30 15.74 -11.97
CA ASP A 16 0.97 16.89 -12.79
C ASP A 16 -0.11 17.78 -12.17
N GLN A 17 -0.11 19.04 -12.57
CA GLN A 17 -1.03 20.08 -12.10
C GLN A 17 -2.04 20.44 -13.21
N ASP A 18 -2.21 19.58 -14.20
CA ASP A 18 -3.06 19.86 -15.36
C ASP A 18 -4.53 19.75 -14.96
N THR A 19 -5.21 20.88 -14.92
CA THR A 19 -6.61 20.96 -14.52
C THR A 19 -7.52 20.17 -15.44
N ALA A 20 -7.22 20.09 -16.74
CA ALA A 20 -8.02 19.31 -17.68
C ALA A 20 -7.94 17.80 -17.37
N LYS A 21 -6.77 17.31 -16.93
CA LYS A 21 -6.61 15.92 -16.52
C LYS A 21 -7.28 15.63 -15.19
N LEU A 22 -7.21 16.56 -14.23
CA LEU A 22 -7.93 16.46 -12.96
C LEU A 22 -9.45 16.38 -13.19
N ASP A 23 -9.98 17.20 -14.09
CA ASP A 23 -11.40 17.19 -14.44
C ASP A 23 -11.81 15.91 -15.19
N ALA A 24 -10.96 15.41 -16.09
CA ALA A 24 -11.19 14.13 -16.77
C ALA A 24 -11.14 12.94 -15.78
N CYS A 25 -10.18 12.95 -14.85
CA CYS A 25 -10.05 12.00 -13.77
C CYS A 25 -11.30 12.00 -12.86
N GLU A 26 -11.74 13.19 -12.43
CA GLU A 26 -12.98 13.32 -11.66
C GLU A 26 -14.16 12.72 -12.41
N LYS A 27 -14.33 13.13 -13.66
CA LYS A 27 -15.46 12.69 -14.48
C LYS A 27 -15.54 11.18 -14.53
N PHE A 28 -14.43 10.51 -14.87
CA PHE A 28 -14.39 9.06 -14.94
C PHE A 28 -14.64 8.42 -13.57
N LEU A 29 -13.90 8.86 -12.53
CA LEU A 29 -13.96 8.21 -11.22
C LEU A 29 -15.34 8.37 -10.57
N VAL A 30 -15.97 9.53 -10.71
CA VAL A 30 -17.28 9.82 -10.12
C VAL A 30 -18.42 9.27 -10.98
N ASP A 31 -18.43 9.55 -12.29
CA ASP A 31 -19.60 9.21 -13.12
C ASP A 31 -19.63 7.74 -13.52
N GLU A 32 -18.47 7.10 -13.68
CA GLU A 32 -18.35 5.75 -14.24
C GLU A 32 -17.88 4.73 -13.20
N PHE A 33 -16.80 5.03 -12.47
CA PHE A 33 -16.15 4.04 -11.61
C PHE A 33 -16.82 3.86 -10.24
N ALA A 34 -17.32 4.94 -9.63
CA ALA A 34 -17.81 4.95 -8.25
C ALA A 34 -18.87 3.88 -7.95
N GLN A 35 -19.77 3.59 -8.90
CA GLN A 35 -20.84 2.61 -8.75
C GLN A 35 -20.35 1.16 -8.55
N HIS A 36 -19.08 0.89 -8.87
CA HIS A 36 -18.46 -0.42 -8.74
C HIS A 36 -17.73 -0.59 -7.41
N ILE A 37 -17.63 0.46 -6.59
CA ILE A 37 -16.93 0.42 -5.32
C ILE A 37 -17.89 -0.02 -4.21
N LYS A 38 -17.56 -1.12 -3.54
CA LYS A 38 -18.35 -1.65 -2.43
C LYS A 38 -18.10 -0.93 -1.11
N ALA A 39 -16.84 -0.59 -0.83
CA ALA A 39 -16.42 -0.01 0.44
C ALA A 39 -15.06 0.71 0.28
N PHE A 40 -14.79 1.64 1.21
CA PHE A 40 -13.48 2.28 1.37
C PHE A 40 -12.92 1.83 2.72
N ASP A 41 -12.07 0.80 2.66
CA ASP A 41 -11.49 0.14 3.83
C ASP A 41 -9.97 0.14 3.70
N SER A 42 -9.28 0.75 4.66
CA SER A 42 -7.82 0.81 4.70
C SER A 42 -7.18 -0.51 5.15
N TYR A 43 -7.96 -1.46 5.70
CA TYR A 43 -7.48 -2.75 6.20
C TYR A 43 -8.39 -3.91 5.74
N PRO A 44 -8.47 -4.20 4.43
CA PRO A 44 -9.47 -5.09 3.86
C PRO A 44 -9.26 -6.59 4.17
N SER A 45 -8.16 -6.96 4.82
CA SER A 45 -7.73 -8.36 5.00
C SER A 45 -8.78 -9.25 5.65
N THR A 46 -9.45 -8.77 6.70
CA THR A 46 -10.52 -9.53 7.38
C THR A 46 -11.76 -9.66 6.49
N LYS A 47 -12.15 -8.59 5.79
CA LYS A 47 -13.32 -8.60 4.89
C LYS A 47 -13.09 -9.46 3.65
N LEU A 48 -11.85 -9.53 3.16
CA LEU A 48 -11.45 -10.49 2.12
C LEU A 48 -11.62 -11.93 2.61
N ALA A 49 -11.15 -12.24 3.84
CA ALA A 49 -11.31 -13.57 4.43
C ALA A 49 -12.77 -13.97 4.66
N GLU A 50 -13.63 -13.01 4.97
CA GLU A 50 -15.09 -13.20 5.08
C GLU A 50 -15.80 -13.35 3.71
N GLY A 51 -15.08 -13.19 2.59
CA GLY A 51 -15.66 -13.23 1.24
C GLY A 51 -16.50 -12.00 0.88
N ALA A 52 -16.32 -10.87 1.57
CA ALA A 52 -17.11 -9.66 1.37
C ALA A 52 -16.74 -8.90 0.08
N TYR A 53 -15.54 -9.12 -0.44
CA TYR A 53 -15.01 -8.49 -1.65
C TYR A 53 -14.57 -9.57 -2.65
N SER A 54 -14.59 -9.25 -3.94
CA SER A 54 -14.03 -10.10 -5.00
C SER A 54 -12.73 -9.54 -5.59
N LEU A 55 -12.45 -8.27 -5.31
CA LEU A 55 -11.26 -7.53 -5.70
C LEU A 55 -11.01 -6.47 -4.62
N ALA A 56 -9.75 -6.31 -4.22
CA ALA A 56 -9.32 -5.24 -3.34
C ALA A 56 -8.02 -4.63 -3.85
N MET A 57 -7.96 -3.31 -3.82
CA MET A 57 -6.72 -2.56 -3.93
C MET A 57 -6.27 -2.22 -2.50
N GLY A 58 -5.04 -2.56 -2.15
CA GLY A 58 -4.52 -2.36 -0.81
C GLY A 58 -3.00 -2.43 -0.79
N TRP A 59 -2.42 -2.15 0.37
CA TRP A 59 -1.00 -2.24 0.58
C TRP A 59 -0.53 -3.69 0.55
N ASN A 60 0.67 -3.93 0.03
CA ASN A 60 1.17 -5.27 -0.22
C ASN A 60 1.23 -6.15 1.05
N GLY A 61 1.67 -5.61 2.19
CA GLY A 61 1.70 -6.35 3.46
C GLY A 61 0.30 -6.66 4.02
N ASP A 62 -0.64 -5.71 3.96
CA ASP A 62 -2.04 -5.95 4.35
C ASP A 62 -2.72 -7.02 3.48
N LEU A 63 -2.48 -6.98 2.17
CA LEU A 63 -2.97 -8.01 1.25
C LEU A 63 -2.27 -9.35 1.48
N ARG A 64 -0.98 -9.36 1.84
CA ARG A 64 -0.27 -10.59 2.26
C ARG A 64 -0.93 -11.19 3.51
N GLN A 65 -1.26 -10.36 4.50
CA GLN A 65 -1.98 -10.82 5.69
C GLN A 65 -3.36 -11.37 5.37
N ALA A 66 -4.04 -10.90 4.31
CA ALA A 66 -5.32 -11.46 3.89
C ALA A 66 -5.23 -12.97 3.59
N TYR A 67 -4.14 -13.44 2.98
CA TYR A 67 -3.93 -14.88 2.73
C TYR A 67 -3.90 -15.70 4.02
N VAL A 68 -3.22 -15.19 5.06
CA VAL A 68 -3.18 -15.82 6.39
C VAL A 68 -4.58 -15.83 7.00
N ARG A 69 -5.30 -14.70 6.94
CA ARG A 69 -6.66 -14.58 7.48
C ARG A 69 -7.67 -15.51 6.77
N ILE A 70 -7.52 -15.68 5.45
CA ILE A 70 -8.35 -16.61 4.67
C ILE A 70 -8.13 -18.04 5.17
N ALA A 71 -6.87 -18.46 5.34
CA ALA A 71 -6.55 -19.79 5.87
C ALA A 71 -7.09 -19.99 7.29
N ASP A 72 -6.88 -19.01 8.18
CA ASP A 72 -7.36 -19.05 9.57
C ASP A 72 -8.89 -19.15 9.67
N ALA A 73 -9.60 -18.53 8.73
CA ALA A 73 -11.07 -18.60 8.62
C ALA A 73 -11.58 -19.91 7.98
N GLY A 74 -10.69 -20.82 7.59
CA GLY A 74 -11.02 -22.09 6.93
C GLY A 74 -11.29 -21.98 5.42
N GLY A 75 -10.96 -20.83 4.81
CA GLY A 75 -11.00 -20.64 3.36
C GLY A 75 -9.74 -21.17 2.67
N ASN A 76 -9.76 -21.19 1.33
CA ASN A 76 -8.61 -21.59 0.52
C ASN A 76 -7.87 -20.35 -0.03
N PRO A 77 -6.65 -20.04 0.46
CA PRO A 77 -5.90 -18.89 -0.02
C PRO A 77 -5.50 -18.99 -1.51
N ASP A 78 -5.48 -20.19 -2.09
CA ASP A 78 -5.11 -20.41 -3.50
C ASP A 78 -6.20 -19.94 -4.50
N GLU A 79 -7.40 -19.64 -4.01
CA GLU A 79 -8.46 -19.01 -4.82
C GLU A 79 -8.19 -17.52 -5.09
N TRP A 80 -7.16 -16.96 -4.44
CA TRP A 80 -6.80 -15.55 -4.53
C TRP A 80 -5.46 -15.35 -5.24
N VAL A 81 -5.45 -14.40 -6.17
CA VAL A 81 -4.23 -13.95 -6.84
C VAL A 81 -3.91 -12.51 -6.43
N TRP A 82 -2.67 -12.31 -6.01
CA TRP A 82 -2.12 -10.97 -5.85
C TRP A 82 -1.43 -10.57 -7.14
N VAL A 83 -1.61 -9.32 -7.53
CA VAL A 83 -0.98 -8.73 -8.70
C VAL A 83 -0.40 -7.37 -8.33
N LEU A 84 0.76 -7.06 -8.91
CA LEU A 84 1.32 -5.72 -8.84
C LEU A 84 0.57 -4.79 -9.79
N GLY A 85 0.26 -3.57 -9.35
CA GLY A 85 -0.41 -2.57 -10.18
C GLY A 85 0.43 -2.21 -11.41
N ALA A 86 -0.19 -2.22 -12.58
CA ALA A 86 0.44 -1.90 -13.86
C ALA A 86 -0.43 -0.86 -14.63
N PRO A 87 0.16 -0.04 -15.52
CA PRO A 87 1.58 0.00 -15.92
C PRO A 87 2.52 0.65 -14.89
N ALA A 88 1.95 1.27 -13.85
CA ALA A 88 2.68 1.85 -12.72
C ALA A 88 1.87 1.69 -11.44
N THR A 89 2.54 1.84 -10.29
CA THR A 89 1.92 1.80 -8.96
C THR A 89 2.65 2.75 -8.00
N GLU A 90 2.10 2.95 -6.81
CA GLU A 90 2.66 3.83 -5.79
C GLU A 90 3.91 3.23 -5.13
N LEU A 91 4.98 4.02 -5.04
CA LEU A 91 6.06 3.84 -4.07
C LEU A 91 5.79 4.74 -2.87
N TRP A 92 5.76 4.12 -1.70
CA TRP A 92 5.57 4.79 -0.42
C TRP A 92 6.55 4.24 0.60
N MET A 93 6.73 4.97 1.70
CA MET A 93 7.59 4.57 2.81
C MET A 93 7.04 5.20 4.09
N ASP A 94 6.84 4.36 5.10
CA ASP A 94 6.64 4.83 6.47
C ASP A 94 8.00 5.07 7.14
N ASN A 95 8.09 6.11 7.96
CA ASN A 95 9.31 6.47 8.66
C ASN A 95 9.02 6.74 10.14
N TYR A 96 9.91 6.27 11.01
CA TYR A 96 9.93 6.69 12.40
C TYR A 96 10.52 8.10 12.51
N CYS A 97 9.76 8.98 13.17
CA CYS A 97 10.14 10.37 13.42
C CYS A 97 10.00 10.69 14.91
N ILE A 98 10.99 11.41 15.47
CA ILE A 98 10.89 11.96 16.83
C ILE A 98 10.38 13.39 16.72
N ALA A 99 9.14 13.62 17.19
CA ALA A 99 8.52 14.94 17.13
C ALA A 99 9.27 15.97 17.97
N ALA A 100 9.34 17.21 17.49
CA ALA A 100 9.86 18.32 18.27
C ALA A 100 9.04 18.47 19.57
N GLY A 101 9.72 18.49 20.71
CA GLY A 101 9.08 18.55 22.02
C GLY A 101 8.60 17.21 22.59
N ALA A 102 8.98 16.07 22.00
CA ALA A 102 8.73 14.76 22.60
C ALA A 102 9.25 14.73 24.05
N PRO A 103 8.44 14.26 25.03
CA PRO A 103 8.80 14.35 26.45
C PRO A 103 9.94 13.40 26.85
N ASN A 104 10.24 12.38 26.03
CA ASN A 104 11.27 11.37 26.29
C ASN A 104 12.03 11.03 25.00
N PRO A 105 12.86 11.93 24.46
CA PRO A 105 13.57 11.68 23.19
C PRO A 105 14.59 10.54 23.30
N ASP A 106 15.23 10.37 24.46
CA ASP A 106 16.20 9.28 24.69
C ASP A 106 15.54 7.91 24.60
N ALA A 107 14.32 7.76 25.16
CA ALA A 107 13.56 6.52 25.06
C ALA A 107 13.11 6.24 23.62
N ALA A 108 12.72 7.28 22.87
CA ALA A 108 12.38 7.15 21.46
C ALA A 108 13.58 6.69 20.63
N HIS A 109 14.77 7.27 20.86
CA HIS A 109 16.01 6.81 20.25
C HIS A 109 16.36 5.37 20.61
N ALA A 110 16.21 5.00 21.90
CA ALA A 110 16.47 3.63 22.34
C ALA A 110 15.55 2.61 21.65
N TRP A 111 14.28 2.96 21.47
CA TRP A 111 13.32 2.10 20.78
C TRP A 111 13.62 1.98 19.28
N ILE A 112 13.92 3.10 18.58
CA ILE A 112 14.32 3.05 17.16
C ILE A 112 15.59 2.20 16.99
N ASN A 113 16.57 2.34 17.90
CA ASN A 113 17.77 1.51 17.87
C ASN A 113 17.47 0.01 18.08
N TRP A 114 16.49 -0.32 18.93
CA TRP A 114 16.05 -1.70 19.15
C TRP A 114 15.35 -2.28 17.91
N GLU A 115 14.49 -1.49 17.25
CA GLU A 115 13.83 -1.90 16.01
C GLU A 115 14.84 -2.15 14.86
N LEU A 116 15.94 -1.40 14.84
CA LEU A 116 17.03 -1.58 13.88
C LEU A 116 17.97 -2.76 14.20
N VAL A 117 17.72 -3.55 15.24
CA VAL A 117 18.42 -4.83 15.47
C VAL A 117 17.92 -5.83 14.42
N PRO A 118 18.80 -6.54 13.67
CA PRO A 118 18.39 -7.38 12.54
C PRO A 118 17.29 -8.39 12.86
N GLU A 119 17.39 -9.10 13.99
CA GLU A 119 16.41 -10.11 14.40
C GLU A 119 15.05 -9.50 14.74
N ILE A 120 15.04 -8.26 15.26
CA ILE A 120 13.80 -7.53 15.56
C ILE A 120 13.16 -7.05 14.27
N SER A 121 13.93 -6.40 13.40
CA SER A 121 13.45 -5.93 12.10
C SER A 121 12.93 -7.06 11.22
N ILE A 122 13.61 -8.22 11.19
CA ILE A 122 13.12 -9.39 10.43
C ILE A 122 11.85 -9.97 11.03
N LYS A 123 11.73 -9.98 12.36
CA LYS A 123 10.48 -10.40 13.01
C LYS A 123 9.32 -9.46 12.65
N ASP A 124 9.57 -8.15 12.61
CA ASP A 124 8.60 -7.15 12.17
C ASP A 124 8.17 -7.38 10.71
N LEU A 125 9.14 -7.57 9.82
CA LEU A 125 8.92 -7.91 8.41
C LEU A 125 8.04 -9.15 8.24
N GLN A 126 8.37 -10.25 8.93
CA GLN A 126 7.64 -11.51 8.78
C GLN A 126 6.17 -11.36 9.20
N TYR A 127 5.94 -10.59 10.25
CA TYR A 127 4.60 -10.34 10.78
C TYR A 127 3.78 -9.40 9.88
N HIS A 128 4.32 -8.22 9.56
CA HIS A 128 3.56 -7.20 8.82
C HIS A 128 3.59 -7.41 7.30
N GLY A 129 4.64 -8.03 6.77
CA GLY A 129 4.79 -8.28 5.34
C GLY A 129 5.33 -7.10 4.54
N TYR A 130 6.17 -6.24 5.14
CA TYR A 130 6.78 -5.09 4.46
C TYR A 130 8.30 -5.12 4.53
N ASN A 131 8.94 -4.56 3.50
CA ASN A 131 10.37 -4.36 3.50
C ASN A 131 10.72 -3.25 4.50
N THR A 132 11.57 -3.55 5.48
CA THR A 132 11.90 -2.62 6.58
C THR A 132 12.96 -1.58 6.21
N GLY A 133 13.56 -1.68 5.03
CA GLY A 133 14.59 -0.75 4.57
C GLY A 133 15.95 -0.95 5.24
N MET A 134 16.16 -2.04 5.99
CA MET A 134 17.47 -2.37 6.54
C MET A 134 18.50 -2.57 5.42
N LYS A 135 19.77 -2.27 5.70
CA LYS A 135 20.84 -2.52 4.74
C LYS A 135 21.01 -4.03 4.52
N ASN A 136 21.29 -4.42 3.28
CA ASN A 136 21.53 -5.82 2.88
C ASN A 136 20.33 -6.75 3.16
N MET A 137 19.09 -6.29 2.98
CA MET A 137 17.87 -7.07 3.22
C MET A 137 17.92 -8.49 2.65
N SER A 138 18.39 -8.67 1.42
CA SER A 138 18.43 -9.99 0.78
C SER A 138 19.28 -11.00 1.56
N SER A 139 20.40 -10.56 2.14
CA SER A 139 21.24 -11.40 3.00
C SER A 139 20.58 -11.67 4.34
N LEU A 140 19.98 -10.64 4.96
CA LEU A 140 19.29 -10.78 6.26
C LEU A 140 18.11 -11.75 6.18
N VAL A 141 17.31 -11.68 5.11
CA VAL A 141 16.19 -12.61 4.90
C VAL A 141 16.70 -14.03 4.66
N ALA A 142 17.72 -14.21 3.83
CA ALA A 142 18.29 -15.53 3.57
C ALA A 142 18.83 -16.21 4.85
N GLU A 143 19.36 -15.43 5.79
CA GLU A 143 19.91 -15.94 7.05
C GLU A 143 18.86 -16.12 8.15
N LEU A 144 18.01 -15.10 8.36
CA LEU A 144 17.11 -15.03 9.52
C LEU A 144 15.67 -15.46 9.21
N ALA A 145 15.26 -15.48 7.94
CA ALA A 145 13.93 -15.87 7.49
C ALA A 145 13.95 -16.62 6.14
N PRO A 146 14.70 -17.74 6.01
CA PRO A 146 14.82 -18.47 4.75
C PRO A 146 13.48 -19.02 4.23
N ASP A 147 12.52 -19.26 5.11
CA ASP A 147 11.18 -19.77 4.81
C ASP A 147 10.12 -18.65 4.78
N LEU A 148 10.52 -17.43 4.41
CA LEU A 148 9.60 -16.29 4.33
C LEU A 148 8.48 -16.56 3.32
N GLU A 149 7.28 -16.81 3.84
CA GLU A 149 6.09 -17.02 3.02
C GLU A 149 5.72 -15.75 2.25
N ARG A 150 5.41 -15.92 0.96
CA ARG A 150 4.97 -14.85 0.05
C ARG A 150 5.96 -13.68 -0.04
N GLY A 151 7.26 -13.98 -0.01
CA GLY A 151 8.32 -12.98 -0.10
C GLY A 151 8.28 -12.14 -1.39
N GLU A 152 7.69 -12.67 -2.47
CA GLU A 152 7.45 -11.95 -3.74
C GLU A 152 6.49 -10.76 -3.60
N MET A 153 5.68 -10.71 -2.56
CA MET A 153 4.83 -9.56 -2.23
C MET A 153 5.59 -8.47 -1.44
N ILE A 154 6.85 -8.73 -1.05
CA ILE A 154 7.67 -7.85 -0.20
C ILE A 154 8.90 -7.35 -0.98
N PHE A 155 9.52 -8.23 -1.75
CA PHE A 155 10.75 -7.96 -2.50
C PHE A 155 10.47 -7.97 -3.99
N PHE A 156 10.57 -6.79 -4.60
CA PHE A 156 10.33 -6.57 -6.02
C PHE A 156 11.64 -6.53 -6.81
N SER A 157 11.59 -6.94 -8.08
CA SER A 157 12.71 -6.82 -9.00
C SER A 157 12.99 -5.35 -9.36
N ASP A 158 14.20 -5.06 -9.84
CA ASP A 158 14.55 -3.71 -10.32
C ASP A 158 13.61 -3.21 -11.43
N GLU A 159 13.14 -4.11 -12.30
CA GLU A 159 12.16 -3.79 -13.35
C GLU A 159 10.81 -3.40 -12.75
N GLN A 160 10.33 -4.11 -11.73
CA GLN A 160 9.10 -3.77 -11.03
C GLN A 160 9.25 -2.43 -10.31
N VAL A 161 10.34 -2.23 -9.56
CA VAL A 161 10.62 -0.97 -8.84
C VAL A 161 10.67 0.22 -9.79
N ALA A 162 11.19 0.05 -11.01
CA ALA A 162 11.23 1.11 -12.02
C ALA A 162 9.83 1.57 -12.48
N THR A 163 8.78 0.77 -12.25
CA THR A 163 7.39 1.18 -12.52
C THR A 163 6.78 2.02 -11.40
N PHE A 164 7.40 2.06 -10.22
CA PHE A 164 6.81 2.69 -9.06
C PHE A 164 6.97 4.21 -9.10
N GLN A 165 5.94 4.92 -8.63
CA GLN A 165 5.85 6.38 -8.66
C GLN A 165 5.66 6.91 -7.25
N THR A 166 6.43 7.92 -6.86
CA THR A 166 6.25 8.64 -5.60
C THR A 166 5.29 9.82 -5.79
N GLN A 167 4.56 10.17 -4.74
CA GLN A 167 3.65 11.31 -4.76
C GLN A 167 4.39 12.58 -4.32
N GLU A 168 4.14 13.68 -5.00
CA GLU A 168 4.61 15.01 -4.61
C GLU A 168 3.51 15.79 -3.87
N ILE A 169 3.90 16.53 -2.84
CA ILE A 169 2.98 17.46 -2.17
C ILE A 169 2.86 18.71 -3.03
N ALA A 170 1.71 18.88 -3.66
CA ALA A 170 1.43 19.99 -4.55
C ALA A 170 -0.06 20.37 -4.52
N PRO A 171 -0.47 21.56 -5.04
CA PRO A 171 -1.85 22.02 -4.97
C PRO A 171 -2.90 21.07 -5.57
N SER A 172 -2.52 20.27 -6.58
CA SER A 172 -3.41 19.25 -7.16
C SER A 172 -3.84 18.19 -6.15
N LEU A 173 -3.10 17.98 -5.06
CA LEU A 173 -3.46 17.02 -4.02
C LEU A 173 -4.81 17.35 -3.37
N ASP A 174 -5.07 18.62 -3.08
CA ASP A 174 -6.37 19.06 -2.53
C ASP A 174 -7.50 18.70 -3.49
N ARG A 175 -7.27 18.90 -4.80
CA ARG A 175 -8.22 18.51 -5.85
C ARG A 175 -8.45 17.00 -5.89
N MET A 176 -7.40 16.20 -5.74
CA MET A 176 -7.52 14.73 -5.69
C MET A 176 -8.29 14.26 -4.45
N VAL A 177 -8.11 14.92 -3.31
CA VAL A 177 -8.90 14.66 -2.09
C VAL A 177 -10.37 14.99 -2.31
N ASP A 178 -10.68 16.11 -2.96
CA ASP A 178 -12.06 16.46 -3.31
C ASP A 178 -12.69 15.42 -4.25
N ILE A 179 -11.95 14.96 -5.25
CA ILE A 179 -12.39 13.88 -6.15
C ILE A 179 -12.69 12.62 -5.35
N TYR A 180 -11.77 12.20 -4.47
CA TYR A 180 -11.97 11.04 -3.60
C TYR A 180 -13.26 11.14 -2.77
N ASN A 181 -13.52 12.30 -2.16
CA ASN A 181 -14.74 12.53 -1.38
C ASN A 181 -16.01 12.44 -2.22
N LYS A 182 -16.00 12.96 -3.45
CA LYS A 182 -17.13 12.84 -4.40
C LYS A 182 -17.36 11.39 -4.81
N VAL A 183 -16.30 10.63 -5.06
CA VAL A 183 -16.40 9.19 -5.39
C VAL A 183 -17.04 8.43 -4.22
N LYS A 184 -16.61 8.67 -2.98
CA LYS A 184 -17.23 8.06 -1.78
C LYS A 184 -18.73 8.36 -1.70
N ALA A 185 -19.10 9.64 -1.79
CA ALA A 185 -20.49 10.07 -1.74
C ALA A 185 -21.34 9.41 -2.84
N LYS A 186 -20.79 9.26 -4.05
CA LYS A 186 -21.47 8.63 -5.19
C LYS A 186 -21.62 7.12 -5.03
N ALA A 187 -20.63 6.44 -4.46
CA ALA A 187 -20.68 5.01 -4.16
C ALA A 187 -21.67 4.67 -3.04
N GLY A 188 -22.15 5.66 -2.27
CA GLY A 188 -23.04 5.46 -1.14
C GLY A 188 -22.32 4.90 0.09
N ALA A 189 -21.02 5.20 0.23
CA ALA A 189 -20.13 4.71 1.28
C ALA A 189 -19.52 5.84 2.13
#